data_AF-A0A7V7PMB3-F1
#
_entry.id   AF-A0A7V7PMB3-F1
#
_cell.length_a   1.000
_cell.length_b   1.000
_cell.length_c   1.000
_cell.angle_alpha   90.00
_cell.angle_beta   90.00
_cell.angle_gamma   90.00
#
_symmetry.space_group_name_H-M   'P 1'
#
loop_
_entity.id
_entity.type
_entity.pdbx_description
1 polymer ?
#
loop_
_entity_poly.entity_id
_entity_poly.type
_entity_poly.pdbx_seq_one_letter_code
_entity_poly.pdbx_strand_id
1 'polypeptide(L)'
;MAFDWSRYAVGGATRPDSFTGMRPEFREALERMFIAAPPELGLQVGSGYRSVERQRQLWEASDKSGRMVARPGGSRHNHGDAADLSASGLRLDKASAAARDWVHQNAGAYGLSFPMSYEPWHVELAGARGGKGAPSTVSTPSAALTSPEPLANRFTPQGPAPAVFGDVVGQTPVRTVPIDPAPSFGDLLAGQMQARQRYRQEQDQREAADRERRAALFGGGPFGVYR
;
A
#
# COMPACT_ATOMS: atom_id res chain seq x y z
N MET A 1 -7.68 4.98 -19.76
CA MET A 1 -7.11 3.67 -20.16
C MET A 1 -7.05 2.81 -18.92
N ALA A 2 -7.39 1.52 -18.99
CA ALA A 2 -7.24 0.61 -17.85
C ALA A 2 -5.75 0.38 -17.54
N PHE A 3 -5.41 0.17 -16.27
CA PHE A 3 -4.04 -0.13 -15.86
C PHE A 3 -3.57 -1.47 -16.43
N ASP A 4 -2.42 -1.45 -17.11
CA ASP A 4 -1.87 -2.62 -17.80
C ASP A 4 -0.99 -3.45 -16.87
N TRP A 5 -1.64 -4.39 -16.17
CA TRP A 5 -0.99 -5.32 -15.25
C TRP A 5 0.06 -6.23 -15.90
N SER A 6 0.00 -6.44 -17.21
CA SER A 6 0.94 -7.35 -17.90
C SER A 6 2.40 -6.89 -17.78
N ARG A 7 2.62 -5.58 -17.66
CA ARG A 7 3.94 -4.94 -17.48
C ARG A 7 4.57 -5.21 -16.13
N TYR A 8 3.75 -5.57 -15.14
CA TYR A 8 4.14 -5.80 -13.76
C TYR A 8 4.13 -7.29 -13.39
N ALA A 9 3.73 -8.16 -14.31
CA ALA A 9 3.57 -9.58 -14.06
C ALA A 9 4.89 -10.35 -14.24
N VAL A 10 5.29 -11.09 -13.21
CA VAL A 10 6.38 -12.08 -13.30
C VAL A 10 5.95 -13.41 -12.69
N GLY A 11 6.64 -14.49 -13.05
CA GLY A 11 6.39 -15.82 -12.48
C GLY A 11 4.92 -16.26 -12.60
N GLY A 12 4.32 -16.66 -11.47
CA GLY A 12 2.94 -17.14 -11.41
C GLY A 12 1.87 -16.09 -11.72
N ALA A 13 2.22 -14.80 -11.70
CA ALA A 13 1.31 -13.72 -12.03
C ALA A 13 1.08 -13.55 -13.54
N THR A 14 1.90 -14.18 -14.39
CA THR A 14 1.73 -14.17 -15.85
C THR A 14 0.49 -14.94 -16.33
N ARG A 15 -0.17 -15.68 -15.43
CA ARG A 15 -1.38 -16.43 -15.76
C ARG A 15 -2.57 -15.48 -16.03
N PRO A 16 -3.48 -15.83 -16.95
CA PRO A 16 -4.63 -14.99 -17.30
C PRO A 16 -5.55 -14.66 -16.12
N ASP A 17 -5.69 -15.59 -15.18
CA ASP A 17 -6.57 -15.46 -14.02
C ASP A 17 -5.95 -14.69 -12.85
N SER A 18 -4.63 -14.43 -12.88
CA SER A 18 -3.90 -13.84 -11.75
C SER A 18 -4.44 -12.48 -11.30
N PHE A 19 -4.77 -11.60 -12.25
CA PHE A 19 -5.28 -10.26 -11.96
C PHE A 19 -6.80 -10.16 -12.10
N THR A 20 -7.40 -10.96 -12.98
CA THR A 20 -8.85 -10.97 -13.20
C THR A 20 -9.60 -11.65 -12.06
N GLY A 21 -8.97 -12.63 -11.39
CA GLY A 21 -9.51 -13.28 -10.19
C GLY A 21 -9.23 -12.55 -8.86
N MET A 22 -8.49 -11.44 -8.88
CA MET A 22 -8.38 -10.58 -7.69
C MET A 22 -9.71 -9.88 -7.42
N ARG A 23 -10.03 -9.68 -6.15
CA ARG A 23 -11.15 -8.82 -5.77
C ARG A 23 -10.91 -7.40 -6.28
N PRO A 24 -11.94 -6.71 -6.81
CA PRO A 24 -11.78 -5.37 -7.37
C PRO A 24 -11.12 -4.40 -6.39
N GLU A 25 -11.52 -4.41 -5.12
CA GLU A 25 -11.00 -3.49 -4.10
C GLU A 25 -9.51 -3.73 -3.82
N PHE A 26 -9.09 -5.00 -3.81
CA PHE A 26 -7.68 -5.35 -3.64
C PHE A 26 -6.85 -4.96 -4.87
N ARG A 27 -7.37 -5.20 -6.07
CA ARG A 27 -6.71 -4.83 -7.32
C ARG A 27 -6.54 -3.31 -7.44
N GLU A 28 -7.57 -2.54 -7.09
CA GLU A 28 -7.52 -1.07 -7.07
C GLU A 28 -6.56 -0.52 -6.00
N ALA A 29 -6.47 -1.17 -4.85
CA ALA A 29 -5.48 -0.83 -3.82
C ALA A 29 -4.04 -1.06 -4.30
N LEU A 30 -3.77 -2.22 -4.93
CA LEU A 30 -2.48 -2.50 -5.54
C LEU A 30 -2.16 -1.52 -6.67
N GLU A 31 -3.13 -1.22 -7.54
CA GLU A 31 -2.96 -0.27 -8.64
C GLU A 31 -2.51 1.10 -8.13
N ARG A 32 -3.20 1.65 -7.12
CA ARG A 32 -2.81 2.94 -6.52
C ARG A 32 -1.40 2.91 -5.92
N MET A 33 -1.02 1.81 -5.27
CA MET A 33 0.34 1.64 -4.73
C MET A 33 1.38 1.59 -5.86
N PHE A 34 1.11 0.85 -6.93
CA PHE A 34 2.03 0.70 -8.06
C PHE A 34 2.19 1.99 -8.87
N ILE A 35 1.12 2.77 -9.02
CA ILE A 35 1.17 4.10 -9.67
C ILE A 35 2.04 5.07 -8.86
N ALA A 36 1.96 5.02 -7.53
CA ALA A 36 2.73 5.92 -6.66
C ALA A 36 4.21 5.53 -6.52
N ALA A 37 4.52 4.23 -6.69
CA ALA A 37 5.86 3.70 -6.55
C ALA A 37 6.86 4.37 -7.50
N PRO A 38 8.06 4.76 -7.02
CA PRO A 38 9.13 5.18 -7.90
C PRO A 38 9.46 4.07 -8.92
N PRO A 39 9.52 4.36 -10.23
CA PRO A 39 9.71 3.33 -11.26
C PRO A 39 11.03 2.56 -11.10
N GLU A 40 12.07 3.20 -10.54
CA GLU A 40 13.36 2.60 -10.24
C GLU A 40 13.30 1.44 -9.23
N LEU A 41 12.22 1.33 -8.45
CA LEU A 41 12.01 0.20 -7.56
C LEU A 41 11.66 -1.09 -8.31
N GLY A 42 11.21 -0.98 -9.57
CA GLY A 42 10.89 -2.12 -10.42
C GLY A 42 9.81 -3.03 -9.83
N LEU A 43 8.84 -2.48 -9.08
CA LEU A 43 7.80 -3.27 -8.42
C LEU A 43 7.04 -4.14 -9.41
N GLN A 44 6.73 -5.37 -8.99
CA GLN A 44 6.11 -6.41 -9.77
C GLN A 44 5.22 -7.28 -8.88
N VAL A 45 4.36 -8.09 -9.51
CA VAL A 45 3.58 -9.13 -8.85
C VAL A 45 4.13 -10.47 -9.31
N GLY A 46 4.56 -11.31 -8.37
CA GLY A 46 5.04 -12.67 -8.64
C GLY A 46 3.94 -13.73 -8.62
N SER A 47 2.88 -13.50 -7.83
CA SER A 47 1.72 -14.38 -7.75
C SER A 47 0.50 -13.60 -7.26
N GLY A 48 -0.56 -13.53 -8.07
CA GLY A 48 -1.84 -12.91 -7.72
C GLY A 48 -2.88 -13.95 -7.28
N TYR A 49 -4.11 -13.83 -7.77
CA TYR A 49 -5.14 -14.85 -7.54
C TYR A 49 -4.65 -16.25 -7.92
N ARG A 50 -5.11 -17.26 -7.17
CA ARG A 50 -4.91 -18.69 -7.46
C ARG A 50 -6.23 -19.41 -7.27
N SER A 51 -6.66 -20.21 -8.26
CA SER A 51 -7.80 -21.10 -8.06
C SER A 51 -7.53 -22.14 -6.97
N VAL A 52 -8.59 -22.74 -6.42
CA VAL A 52 -8.48 -23.80 -5.42
C VAL A 52 -7.75 -25.02 -6.00
N GLU A 53 -7.95 -25.35 -7.27
CA GLU A 53 -7.26 -26.41 -7.99
C GLU A 53 -5.76 -26.13 -8.09
N ARG A 54 -5.38 -24.90 -8.43
CA ARG A 54 -3.96 -24.51 -8.44
C ARG A 54 -3.35 -24.60 -7.05
N GLN A 55 -4.08 -24.16 -6.02
CA GLN A 55 -3.63 -24.29 -4.64
C GLN A 55 -3.49 -25.76 -4.22
N ARG A 56 -4.35 -26.64 -4.70
CA ARG A 56 -4.24 -28.10 -4.51
C ARG A 56 -2.96 -28.65 -5.11
N GLN A 57 -2.62 -28.28 -6.35
CA GLN A 57 -1.36 -28.72 -6.97
C GLN A 57 -0.14 -28.29 -6.13
N LEU A 58 -0.13 -27.05 -5.63
CA LEU A 58 0.95 -26.55 -4.78
C LEU A 58 0.98 -27.25 -3.42
N TRP A 59 -0.19 -27.51 -2.83
CA TRP A 59 -0.31 -28.25 -1.57
C TRP A 59 0.23 -29.66 -1.70
N GLU A 60 -0.12 -30.37 -2.77
CA GLU A 60 0.37 -31.73 -3.02
C GLU A 60 1.89 -31.79 -3.25
N ALA A 61 2.48 -30.74 -3.82
CA ALA A 61 3.93 -30.62 -4.02
C ALA A 61 4.69 -30.06 -2.79
N SER A 62 3.98 -29.69 -1.72
CA SER A 62 4.58 -29.09 -0.52
C SER A 62 4.91 -30.14 0.55
N ASP A 63 5.50 -29.68 1.67
CA ASP A 63 5.67 -30.47 2.89
C ASP A 63 4.35 -30.78 3.62
N LYS A 64 3.22 -30.24 3.13
CA LYS A 64 1.87 -30.39 3.69
C LYS A 64 1.77 -29.92 5.15
N SER A 65 2.67 -29.04 5.60
CA SER A 65 2.67 -28.48 6.96
C SER A 65 1.65 -27.35 7.15
N GLY A 66 1.21 -26.72 6.07
CA GLY A 66 0.40 -25.49 6.13
C GLY A 66 1.21 -24.21 6.34
N ARG A 67 2.53 -24.32 6.57
CA ARG A 67 3.39 -23.18 6.88
C ARG A 67 3.77 -22.35 5.65
N MET A 68 4.23 -23.02 4.60
CA MET A 68 4.67 -22.38 3.33
C MET A 68 3.58 -22.37 2.27
N VAL A 69 2.68 -23.35 2.33
CA VAL A 69 1.58 -23.50 1.38
C VAL A 69 0.32 -23.77 2.19
N ALA A 70 -0.63 -22.84 2.16
CA ALA A 70 -1.91 -23.03 2.83
C ALA A 70 -2.70 -24.18 2.20
N ARG A 71 -3.57 -24.81 3.00
CA ARG A 71 -4.51 -25.83 2.51
C ARG A 71 -5.39 -25.26 1.39
N PRO A 72 -5.79 -26.07 0.39
CA PRO A 72 -6.66 -25.61 -0.69
C PRO A 72 -7.98 -25.03 -0.15
N GLY A 73 -8.36 -23.83 -0.61
CA GLY A 73 -9.53 -23.11 -0.12
C GLY A 73 -9.31 -22.29 1.14
N GLY A 74 -8.13 -22.39 1.78
CA GLY A 74 -7.74 -21.58 2.93
C GLY A 74 -6.69 -20.50 2.62
N SER A 75 -6.23 -20.41 1.36
CA SER A 75 -5.26 -19.38 0.96
C SER A 75 -5.96 -18.06 0.65
N ARG A 76 -5.38 -16.94 1.06
CA ARG A 76 -5.88 -15.60 0.69
C ARG A 76 -5.79 -15.33 -0.81
N HIS A 77 -4.89 -16.01 -1.53
CA HIS A 77 -4.88 -16.01 -2.99
C HIS A 77 -6.11 -16.70 -3.60
N ASN A 78 -6.74 -17.66 -2.90
CA ASN A 78 -7.99 -18.28 -3.35
C ASN A 78 -9.18 -17.33 -3.27
N HIS A 79 -9.13 -16.37 -2.35
CA HIS A 79 -10.18 -15.38 -2.16
C HIS A 79 -9.97 -14.12 -3.00
N GLY A 80 -8.85 -14.03 -3.73
CA GLY A 80 -8.50 -12.83 -4.51
C GLY A 80 -8.11 -11.63 -3.64
N ASP A 81 -7.80 -11.85 -2.36
CA ASP A 81 -7.46 -10.82 -1.37
C ASP A 81 -5.95 -10.66 -1.15
N ALA A 82 -5.12 -11.42 -1.87
CA ALA A 82 -3.68 -11.44 -1.65
C ALA A 82 -2.85 -11.50 -2.94
N ALA A 83 -1.62 -11.00 -2.82
CA ALA A 83 -0.58 -11.10 -3.83
C ALA A 83 0.79 -11.28 -3.17
N ASP A 84 1.68 -11.96 -3.88
CA ASP A 84 3.10 -12.01 -3.54
C ASP A 84 3.84 -11.01 -4.42
N LEU A 85 4.49 -10.03 -3.78
CA LEU A 85 5.18 -8.95 -4.46
C LEU A 85 6.62 -9.33 -4.82
N SER A 86 7.07 -8.74 -5.92
CA SER A 86 8.43 -8.83 -6.44
C SER A 86 8.94 -7.43 -6.77
N ALA A 87 10.24 -7.29 -6.94
CA ALA A 87 10.89 -6.10 -7.47
C ALA A 87 12.09 -6.51 -8.32
N SER A 88 12.17 -5.95 -9.53
CA SER A 88 13.26 -6.21 -10.48
C SER A 88 13.53 -7.70 -10.71
N GLY A 89 12.47 -8.50 -10.85
CA GLY A 89 12.53 -9.94 -11.10
C GLY A 89 12.78 -10.82 -9.87
N LEU A 90 13.01 -10.23 -8.70
CA LEU A 90 13.24 -10.94 -7.45
C LEU A 90 12.03 -10.81 -6.52
N ARG A 91 11.72 -11.85 -5.75
CA ARG A 91 10.70 -11.76 -4.69
C ARG A 91 11.07 -10.65 -3.70
N LEU A 92 10.10 -9.95 -3.13
CA LEU A 92 10.35 -8.70 -2.37
C LEU A 92 11.36 -8.85 -1.22
N ASP A 93 11.45 -10.01 -0.56
CA ASP A 93 12.45 -10.28 0.49
C ASP A 93 13.88 -10.42 -0.03
N LYS A 94 14.04 -10.70 -1.33
CA LYS A 94 15.31 -10.83 -2.06
C LYS A 94 15.62 -9.63 -2.95
N ALA A 95 14.67 -8.71 -3.10
CA ALA A 95 14.85 -7.48 -3.85
C ALA A 95 15.73 -6.48 -3.09
N SER A 96 15.94 -5.30 -3.69
CA SER A 96 16.68 -4.22 -3.03
C SER A 96 16.00 -3.82 -1.70
N ALA A 97 16.81 -3.47 -0.71
CA ALA A 97 16.30 -2.96 0.58
C ALA A 97 15.35 -1.78 0.36
N ALA A 98 15.69 -0.91 -0.59
CA ALA A 98 14.85 0.18 -1.04
C ALA A 98 13.42 -0.22 -1.44
N ALA A 99 13.27 -1.20 -2.34
CA ALA A 99 11.95 -1.63 -2.80
C ALA A 99 11.15 -2.24 -1.65
N ARG A 100 11.80 -3.09 -0.84
CA ARG A 100 11.19 -3.70 0.33
C ARG A 100 10.72 -2.65 1.34
N ASP A 101 11.60 -1.74 1.73
CA ASP A 101 11.34 -0.74 2.75
C ASP A 101 10.24 0.23 2.29
N TRP A 102 10.28 0.68 1.04
CA TRP A 102 9.25 1.56 0.48
C TRP A 102 7.88 0.88 0.52
N VAL A 103 7.78 -0.37 0.07
CA VAL A 103 6.50 -1.10 0.05
C VAL A 103 5.95 -1.28 1.47
N HIS A 104 6.75 -1.71 2.43
CA HIS A 104 6.28 -1.91 3.81
C HIS A 104 5.88 -0.60 4.51
N GLN A 105 6.55 0.51 4.19
CA GLN A 105 6.22 1.83 4.75
C GLN A 105 4.94 2.42 4.13
N ASN A 106 4.66 2.14 2.86
CA ASN A 106 3.60 2.81 2.11
C ASN A 106 2.31 1.99 1.93
N ALA A 107 2.36 0.65 2.03
CA ALA A 107 1.21 -0.23 1.77
C ALA A 107 -0.03 0.14 2.60
N GLY A 108 0.15 0.50 3.87
CA GLY A 108 -0.94 0.90 4.76
C GLY A 108 -1.77 2.07 4.22
N ALA A 109 -1.13 3.04 3.55
CA ALA A 109 -1.81 4.21 2.97
C ALA A 109 -2.78 3.83 1.83
N TYR A 110 -2.62 2.63 1.24
CA TYR A 110 -3.47 2.14 0.16
C TYR A 110 -4.53 1.13 0.64
N GLY A 111 -4.60 0.85 1.95
CA GLY A 111 -5.47 -0.19 2.49
C GLY A 111 -4.90 -1.60 2.30
N LEU A 112 -3.57 -1.72 2.27
CA LEU A 112 -2.85 -2.98 2.15
C LEU A 112 -2.09 -3.28 3.44
N SER A 113 -1.90 -4.56 3.75
CA SER A 113 -1.22 -5.02 4.97
C SER A 113 -0.34 -6.24 4.73
N PHE A 114 0.69 -6.40 5.55
CA PHE A 114 1.58 -7.56 5.59
C PHE A 114 1.35 -8.33 6.89
N PRO A 115 0.42 -9.29 6.93
CA PRO A 115 0.04 -9.94 8.18
C PRO A 115 1.07 -10.96 8.70
N MET A 116 2.06 -11.31 7.88
CA MET A 116 3.04 -12.36 8.17
C MET A 116 4.45 -11.80 8.10
N SER A 117 5.12 -11.69 9.25
CA SER A 117 6.52 -11.22 9.31
C SER A 117 7.50 -12.19 8.62
N TYR A 118 7.16 -13.48 8.55
CA TYR A 118 7.96 -14.51 7.88
C TYR A 118 7.71 -14.58 6.36
N GLU A 119 6.72 -13.85 5.86
CA GLU A 119 6.45 -13.69 4.41
C GLU A 119 6.33 -12.20 4.06
N PRO A 120 7.42 -11.42 4.16
CA PRO A 120 7.36 -9.97 3.92
C PRO A 120 7.05 -9.61 2.46
N TRP A 121 6.98 -10.58 1.54
CA TRP A 121 6.48 -10.36 0.18
C TRP A 121 4.95 -10.48 0.07
N HIS A 122 4.28 -11.07 1.05
CA HIS A 122 2.86 -11.39 1.00
C HIS A 122 2.00 -10.21 1.47
N VAL A 123 1.28 -9.61 0.53
CA VAL A 123 0.41 -8.46 0.79
C VAL A 123 -1.06 -8.87 0.69
N GLU A 124 -1.88 -8.36 1.60
CA GLU A 124 -3.32 -8.58 1.64
C GLU A 124 -4.09 -7.26 1.70
N LEU A 125 -5.35 -7.28 1.27
CA LEU A 125 -6.29 -6.20 1.59
C LEU A 125 -6.44 -6.08 3.11
N ALA A 126 -6.30 -4.87 3.64
CA ALA A 126 -6.48 -4.60 5.06
C ALA A 126 -7.88 -5.03 5.51
N GLY A 127 -7.96 -5.75 6.64
CA GLY A 127 -9.22 -6.27 7.16
C GLY A 127 -9.71 -7.59 6.52
N ALA A 128 -9.04 -8.13 5.49
CA ALA A 128 -9.42 -9.41 4.86
C ALA A 128 -9.50 -10.60 5.84
N ARG A 129 -8.80 -10.50 6.99
CA ARG A 129 -8.78 -11.52 8.05
C ARG A 129 -9.77 -11.27 9.20
N GLY A 130 -10.71 -10.32 9.08
CA GLY A 130 -11.78 -10.10 10.05
C GLY A 130 -11.43 -9.18 11.23
N GLY A 131 -10.38 -8.35 11.11
CA GLY A 131 -10.10 -7.28 12.08
C GLY A 131 -11.04 -6.09 11.87
N LYS A 132 -11.54 -5.48 12.95
CA LYS A 132 -12.37 -4.26 12.93
C LYS A 132 -11.67 -3.13 12.15
N GLY A 133 -12.01 -3.01 10.89
CA GLY A 133 -11.68 -1.92 10.02
C GLY A 133 -12.71 -1.97 8.90
N ALA A 134 -13.87 -1.36 9.15
CA ALA A 134 -14.90 -1.19 8.14
C ALA A 134 -14.26 -0.60 6.88
N PRO A 135 -14.75 -0.94 5.67
CA PRO A 135 -14.36 -0.19 4.49
C PRO A 135 -14.73 1.26 4.77
N SER A 136 -13.73 2.14 4.89
CA SER A 136 -13.99 3.56 4.74
C SER A 136 -14.63 3.68 3.37
N THR A 137 -15.95 3.88 3.34
CA THR A 137 -16.66 4.33 2.16
C THR A 137 -15.87 5.54 1.69
N VAL A 138 -15.11 5.34 0.62
CA VAL A 138 -14.48 6.44 -0.10
C VAL A 138 -15.66 7.20 -0.67
N SER A 139 -16.11 8.21 0.08
CA SER A 139 -17.05 9.20 -0.39
C SER A 139 -16.45 9.75 -1.67
N THR A 140 -17.00 9.31 -2.80
CA THR A 140 -16.73 9.89 -4.10
C THR A 140 -17.19 11.35 -3.99
N PRO A 141 -16.32 12.37 -4.11
CA PRO A 141 -16.83 13.71 -4.32
C PRO A 141 -17.45 13.70 -5.71
N SER A 142 -18.79 13.64 -5.75
CA SER A 142 -19.57 13.88 -6.95
C SER A 142 -19.24 15.28 -7.45
N ALA A 143 -18.43 15.38 -8.50
CA ALA A 143 -18.18 16.62 -9.19
C ALA A 143 -19.48 17.03 -9.92
N ALA A 144 -20.35 17.74 -9.22
CA ALA A 144 -21.46 18.43 -9.85
C ALA A 144 -20.89 19.62 -10.64
N LEU A 145 -21.06 19.52 -11.96
CA LEU A 145 -20.78 20.56 -12.93
C LEU A 145 -21.54 21.86 -12.62
N THR A 146 -20.85 22.94 -12.95
CA THR A 146 -21.29 24.32 -13.14
C THR A 146 -22.75 24.54 -13.55
N SER A 147 -23.37 25.58 -12.98
CA SER A 147 -24.06 26.67 -13.71
C SER A 147 -24.41 27.81 -12.74
N PRO A 148 -24.12 29.08 -13.07
CA PRO A 148 -24.62 30.24 -12.34
C PRO A 148 -25.90 30.77 -12.99
N GLU A 149 -26.86 31.24 -12.21
CA GLU A 149 -27.68 32.46 -12.46
C GLU A 149 -28.72 32.68 -11.34
N PRO A 150 -29.23 33.92 -11.17
CA PRO A 150 -29.57 34.50 -9.86
C PRO A 150 -31.09 34.73 -9.65
N LEU A 151 -31.40 35.50 -8.60
CA LEU A 151 -32.67 36.17 -8.23
C LEU A 151 -33.46 35.50 -7.09
N ALA A 152 -33.44 36.16 -5.92
CA ALA A 152 -34.61 36.82 -5.34
C ALA A 152 -34.51 36.89 -3.81
N ASN A 153 -34.05 38.05 -3.38
CA ASN A 153 -34.23 38.64 -2.07
C ASN A 153 -35.68 38.52 -1.57
N ARG A 154 -35.95 37.84 -0.44
CA ARG A 154 -37.16 38.05 0.39
C ARG A 154 -36.97 37.72 1.87
N PHE A 155 -36.98 38.80 2.65
CA PHE A 155 -37.56 38.99 3.99
C PHE A 155 -36.87 38.43 5.26
N THR A 156 -36.68 39.37 6.19
CA THR A 156 -36.16 39.31 7.57
C THR A 156 -37.30 38.97 8.59
N PRO A 157 -37.19 39.19 9.92
CA PRO A 157 -36.95 38.16 10.95
C PRO A 157 -38.04 38.09 12.07
N GLN A 158 -37.76 37.29 13.13
CA GLN A 158 -38.28 37.32 14.51
C GLN A 158 -39.65 36.66 14.86
N GLY A 159 -39.61 35.85 15.93
CA GLY A 159 -40.76 35.52 16.79
C GLY A 159 -40.44 34.39 17.80
N PRO A 160 -40.89 34.45 19.07
CA PRO A 160 -40.12 33.95 20.24
C PRO A 160 -40.48 32.54 20.76
N ALA A 161 -39.60 32.00 21.60
CA ALA A 161 -39.79 30.81 22.43
C ALA A 161 -40.82 31.00 23.57
N PRO A 162 -41.21 29.90 24.23
CA PRO A 162 -41.08 29.88 25.70
C PRO A 162 -40.49 28.57 26.27
N ALA A 163 -39.49 28.71 27.17
CA ALA A 163 -39.40 28.28 28.59
C ALA A 163 -40.29 27.08 29.06
N VAL A 164 -39.97 26.14 29.98
CA VAL A 164 -38.90 25.78 30.96
C VAL A 164 -39.17 24.30 31.38
N PHE A 165 -38.16 23.62 31.95
CA PHE A 165 -38.15 22.53 32.97
C PHE A 165 -37.08 21.50 32.53
N GLY A 166 -35.91 21.33 33.14
CA GLY A 166 -35.59 21.37 34.56
C GLY A 166 -35.24 19.95 34.98
N ASP A 167 -33.99 19.51 34.78
CA ASP A 167 -33.39 18.47 35.63
C ASP A 167 -31.86 18.46 35.54
N VAL A 168 -31.25 18.43 36.71
CA VAL A 168 -29.82 18.36 36.99
C VAL A 168 -29.36 16.92 36.84
N VAL A 169 -28.46 16.66 35.88
CA VAL A 169 -27.58 15.48 35.90
C VAL A 169 -26.17 15.98 35.60
N GLY A 170 -25.25 15.70 36.53
CA GLY A 170 -23.87 16.16 36.50
C GLY A 170 -23.15 15.80 35.20
N GLN A 171 -22.68 16.83 34.49
CA GLN A 171 -21.77 16.67 33.37
C GLN A 171 -20.36 16.41 33.90
N THR A 172 -19.90 15.18 33.77
CA THR A 172 -18.47 14.90 33.64
C THR A 172 -17.98 15.56 32.34
N PRO A 173 -16.90 16.36 32.34
CA PRO A 173 -16.37 16.89 31.10
C PRO A 173 -15.77 15.73 30.29
N VAL A 174 -16.46 15.33 29.22
CA VAL A 174 -15.89 14.49 28.17
C VAL A 174 -14.74 15.28 27.56
N ARG A 175 -13.50 14.84 27.81
CA ARG A 175 -12.34 15.32 27.05
C ARG A 175 -12.53 14.94 25.59
N THR A 176 -12.95 15.89 24.77
CA THR A 176 -12.82 15.81 23.32
C THR A 176 -11.33 15.78 23.00
N VAL A 177 -10.79 14.60 22.70
CA VAL A 177 -9.51 14.49 22.02
C VAL A 177 -9.75 15.04 20.61
N PRO A 178 -9.06 16.10 20.17
CA PRO A 178 -9.15 16.52 18.77
C PRO A 178 -8.69 15.35 17.91
N ILE A 179 -9.61 14.84 17.09
CA ILE A 179 -9.29 13.89 16.03
C ILE A 179 -8.64 14.74 14.95
N ASP A 180 -7.32 14.62 14.80
CA ASP A 180 -6.61 15.29 13.71
C ASP A 180 -7.27 14.90 12.37
N PRO A 181 -7.53 15.86 11.47
CA PRO A 181 -8.09 15.54 10.16
C PRO A 181 -7.13 14.61 9.43
N ALA A 182 -7.68 13.56 8.80
CA ALA A 182 -6.89 12.69 7.94
C ALA A 182 -6.18 13.54 6.87
N PRO A 183 -4.90 13.25 6.55
CA PRO A 183 -4.15 14.03 5.58
C PRO A 183 -4.88 14.03 4.24
N SER A 184 -4.97 15.20 3.61
CA SER A 184 -5.58 15.34 2.30
C SER A 184 -4.76 14.61 1.24
N PHE A 185 -5.36 14.36 0.07
CA PHE A 185 -4.61 13.84 -1.08
C PHE A 185 -3.40 14.72 -1.44
N GLY A 186 -3.54 16.04 -1.27
CA GLY A 186 -2.43 16.99 -1.44
C GLY A 186 -1.30 16.77 -0.43
N ASP A 187 -1.64 16.50 0.82
CA ASP A 187 -0.66 16.23 1.89
C ASP A 187 0.05 14.89 1.68
N LEU A 188 -0.69 13.88 1.20
CA LEU A 188 -0.10 12.60 0.82
C LEU A 188 0.86 12.75 -0.36
N LEU A 189 0.49 13.53 -1.38
CA LEU A 189 1.36 13.79 -2.54
C LEU A 189 2.60 14.61 -2.15
N ALA A 190 2.44 15.62 -1.30
CA ALA A 190 3.55 16.39 -0.76
C ALA A 190 4.49 15.51 0.09
N GLY A 191 3.93 14.65 0.93
CA GLY A 191 4.65 13.64 1.68
C GLY A 191 5.41 12.66 0.77
N GLN A 192 4.80 12.22 -0.33
CA GLN A 192 5.45 11.39 -1.34
C GLN A 192 6.61 12.09 -2.06
N MET A 193 6.47 13.37 -2.38
CA MET A 193 7.56 14.15 -2.98
C MET A 193 8.74 14.29 -2.01
N GLN A 194 8.48 14.55 -0.74
CA GLN A 194 9.51 14.61 0.29
C GLN A 194 10.17 13.24 0.51
N ALA A 195 9.40 12.16 0.53
CA ALA A 195 9.92 10.80 0.63
C ALA A 195 10.83 10.45 -0.57
N ARG A 196 10.47 10.85 -1.79
CA ARG A 196 11.30 10.69 -2.99
C ARG A 196 12.61 11.46 -2.89
N GLN A 197 12.59 12.68 -2.37
CA GLN A 197 13.80 13.48 -2.18
C GLN A 197 14.72 12.87 -1.13
N ARG A 198 14.17 12.43 0.01
CA ARG A 198 14.95 11.76 1.07
C ARG A 198 15.56 10.45 0.59
N TYR A 199 14.76 9.64 -0.12
CA TYR A 199 15.24 8.39 -0.68
C TYR A 199 16.41 8.60 -1.66
N ARG A 200 16.32 9.60 -2.55
CA ARG A 200 17.45 9.96 -3.43
C ARG A 200 18.69 10.37 -2.63
N GLN A 201 18.52 11.24 -1.64
CA GLN A 201 19.63 11.67 -0.78
C GLN A 201 20.27 10.50 -0.03
N GLU A 202 19.49 9.55 0.48
CA GLU A 202 20.01 8.37 1.17
C GLU A 202 20.74 7.41 0.22
N GLN A 203 20.28 7.25 -1.02
CA GLN A 203 20.99 6.48 -2.04
C GLN A 203 22.32 7.13 -2.40
N ASP A 204 22.32 8.45 -2.65
CA ASP A 204 23.55 9.20 -2.96
C ASP A 204 24.57 9.06 -1.82
N GLN A 205 24.11 9.13 -0.56
CA GLN A 205 24.95 8.94 0.62
C GLN A 205 25.49 7.51 0.74
N ARG A 206 24.67 6.50 0.46
CA ARG A 206 25.10 5.09 0.52
C ARG A 206 26.07 4.74 -0.60
N GLU A 207 25.83 5.23 -1.82
CA GLU A 207 26.77 5.06 -2.93
C GLU A 207 28.07 5.81 -2.70
N ALA A 208 28.02 7.01 -2.09
CA ALA A 208 29.23 7.72 -1.68
C ALA A 208 30.01 6.91 -0.64
N ALA A 209 29.33 6.38 0.38
CA ALA A 209 29.94 5.55 1.41
C ALA A 209 30.50 4.22 0.86
N ASP A 210 29.86 3.61 -0.14
CA ASP A 210 30.37 2.40 -0.78
C ASP A 210 31.56 2.71 -1.70
N ARG A 211 31.51 3.83 -2.43
CA ARG A 211 32.66 4.35 -3.20
C ARG A 211 33.86 4.61 -2.29
N GLU A 212 33.66 5.22 -1.13
CA GLU A 212 34.70 5.44 -0.12
C GLU A 212 35.26 4.12 0.42
N ARG A 213 34.41 3.16 0.76
CA ARG A 213 34.87 1.82 1.20
C ARG A 213 35.66 1.10 0.12
N ARG A 214 35.25 1.18 -1.14
CA ARG A 214 35.98 0.58 -2.27
C ARG A 214 37.32 1.27 -2.51
N ALA A 215 37.37 2.59 -2.40
CA ALA A 215 38.62 3.34 -2.46
C ALA A 215 39.56 2.98 -1.31
N ALA A 216 39.04 2.77 -0.10
CA ALA A 216 39.85 2.33 1.05
C ALA A 216 40.37 0.88 0.92
N LEU A 217 39.62 0.00 0.25
CA LEU A 217 40.00 -1.41 0.04
C LEU A 217 41.00 -1.60 -1.13
N PHE A 218 40.97 -0.73 -2.14
CA PHE A 218 41.77 -0.90 -3.37
C PHE A 218 42.72 0.28 -3.68
N GLY A 219 42.75 1.32 -2.85
CA GLY A 219 43.48 2.58 -3.08
C GLY A 219 44.82 2.71 -2.38
N GLY A 220 45.55 1.61 -2.19
CA GLY A 220 46.88 1.59 -1.58
C GLY A 220 48.02 1.39 -2.59
N GLY A 221 48.42 2.47 -3.28
CA GLY A 221 49.81 2.66 -3.74
C GLY A 221 50.09 2.62 -5.25
N PRO A 222 50.58 3.72 -5.85
CA PRO A 222 51.54 3.65 -6.94
C PRO A 222 52.95 3.43 -6.36
N PHE A 223 53.77 2.62 -7.05
CA PHE A 223 55.18 2.27 -6.78
C PHE A 223 55.45 1.05 -5.87
N GLY A 224 55.87 -0.03 -6.52
CA GLY A 224 56.53 -1.19 -5.92
C GLY A 224 57.16 -2.03 -7.02
N VAL A 225 58.39 -1.66 -7.40
CA VAL A 225 59.16 -2.16 -8.54
C VAL A 225 59.63 -3.60 -8.29
N TYR A 226 59.58 -4.42 -9.35
CA TYR A 226 60.27 -5.71 -9.46
C TYR A 226 61.74 -5.61 -9.03
N ARG A 227 62.16 -6.37 -8.01
CA ARG A 227 63.44 -7.10 -7.97
C ARG A 227 63.36 -8.23 -6.96
#